data_AF-A0A0G0NID8-F1
#
_entry.id   AF-A0A0G0NID8-F1
#
_cell.length_a   1.000
_cell.length_b   1.000
_cell.length_c   1.000
_cell.angle_alpha   90.00
_cell.angle_beta   90.00
_cell.angle_gamma   90.00
#
_symmetry.space_group_name_H-M   'P 1'
#
loop_
_entity.id
_entity.type
_entity.pdbx_description
1 polymer ?
#
loop_
_entity_poly.entity_id
_entity_poly.type
_entity_poly.pdbx_seq_one_letter_code
_entity_poly.pdbx_strand_id
1 'polypeptide(L)' 'DMESAAVAQVCVFNKIPFVIVRTICSKLDGNQEEQYRESLKYVVNNSLGVIENIFTSSRTK' A
#
# COMPACT_ATOMS: atom_id res chain seq x y z
N ASP A 1 1.07 -7.95 -5.52
CA ASP A 1 -0.10 -7.62 -4.68
C ASP A 1 -1.07 -8.77 -4.77
N MET A 2 -1.73 -9.15 -3.69
CA MET A 2 -2.67 -10.27 -3.72
C MET A 2 -3.99 -9.97 -3.00
N GLU A 3 -4.10 -8.85 -2.28
CA GLU A 3 -5.19 -8.60 -1.33
C GLU A 3 -6.06 -7.40 -1.70
N SER A 4 -5.52 -6.41 -2.43
CA SER A 4 -6.19 -5.11 -2.63
C SER A 4 -7.56 -5.23 -3.28
N ALA A 5 -7.70 -6.11 -4.28
CA ALA A 5 -8.97 -6.30 -4.97
C ALA A 5 -10.05 -6.89 -4.06
N ALA A 6 -9.69 -7.84 -3.18
CA ALA A 6 -10.61 -8.44 -2.23
C ALA A 6 -11.08 -7.41 -1.19
N VAL A 7 -10.17 -6.59 -0.65
CA VAL A 7 -10.52 -5.49 0.25
C VAL A 7 -11.46 -4.49 -0.44
N ALA A 8 -11.11 -4.06 -1.66
CA ALA A 8 -11.92 -3.15 -2.45
C ALA A 8 -13.34 -3.68 -2.68
N GLN A 9 -13.47 -4.96 -3.05
CA GLN A 9 -14.76 -5.62 -3.24
C GLN A 9 -15.64 -5.52 -2.00
N VAL A 10 -15.09 -5.83 -0.81
CA VAL A 10 -15.83 -5.75 0.45
C VAL A 10 -16.23 -4.31 0.77
N CYS A 11 -15.35 -3.33 0.57
CA CYS A 11 -15.66 -1.92 0.78
C CYS A 11 -16.78 -1.42 -0.15
N VAL A 12 -16.74 -1.79 -1.44
CA VAL A 12 -17.80 -1.47 -2.41
C VAL A 12 -19.13 -2.07 -1.97
N PHE A 13 -19.14 -3.35 -1.59
CA PHE A 13 -20.36 -4.03 -1.14
C PHE A 13 -20.99 -3.34 0.09
N ASN A 14 -20.16 -2.86 1.02
CA ASN A 14 -20.59 -2.21 2.24
C ASN A 14 -20.74 -0.68 2.12
N LYS A 15 -20.55 -0.10 0.93
CA LYS A 15 -20.59 1.36 0.69
C LYS A 15 -19.63 2.15 1.60
N ILE A 16 -18.47 1.57 1.91
CA ILE A 16 -17.43 2.21 2.72
C ILE A 16 -16.44 2.90 1.77
N PRO A 17 -16.25 4.24 1.86
CA PRO A 17 -15.21 4.92 1.11
C PRO A 17 -13.83 4.34 1.46
N PHE A 18 -13.03 4.04 0.46
CA PHE A 18 -11.72 3.44 0.65
C PHE A 18 -10.72 3.98 -0.37
N VAL A 19 -9.45 3.89 0.00
CA VAL A 19 -8.31 4.15 -0.88
C VAL A 19 -7.25 3.09 -0.60
N ILE A 20 -6.61 2.58 -1.65
CA ILE A 20 -5.50 1.63 -1.53
C ILE A 20 -4.23 2.35 -1.92
N VAL A 21 -3.27 2.38 -0.98
CA VAL A 21 -1.96 2.98 -1.14
C VAL A 21 -0.92 1.90 -0.99
N ARG A 22 -0.01 1.78 -1.95
CA ARG A 22 1.04 0.76 -1.96
C ARG A 22 2.35 1.36 -2.45
N THR A 23 3.44 0.91 -1.87
CA THR A 23 4.80 1.18 -2.32
C THR A 23 5.30 -0.01 -3.13
N ILE A 24 6.07 0.27 -4.18
CA ILE A 24 6.55 -0.76 -5.12
C ILE A 24 7.81 -1.40 -4.54
N CYS A 25 7.80 -2.74 -4.41
CA CYS A 25 8.88 -3.51 -3.80
C CYS A 25 9.76 -4.27 -4.78
N SER A 26 9.33 -4.45 -6.02
CA SER A 26 10.11 -5.08 -7.07
C SER A 26 9.59 -4.66 -8.45
N LYS A 27 10.47 -4.73 -9.44
CA LYS A 27 10.12 -4.64 -10.86
C LYS A 27 9.81 -6.02 -11.42
N LEU A 28 9.01 -6.07 -12.49
CA LEU A 28 8.63 -7.32 -13.17
C LEU A 28 9.70 -7.78 -14.17
N ASP A 29 10.96 -7.80 -13.75
CA ASP A 29 12.13 -8.05 -14.61
C ASP A 29 12.73 -9.47 -14.40
N GLY A 30 11.98 -10.39 -13.78
CA GLY A 30 12.36 -11.79 -13.60
C GLY A 30 13.05 -12.15 -12.28
N ASN A 31 13.62 -11.20 -11.54
CA ASN A 31 14.25 -11.40 -10.21
C ASN A 31 13.42 -10.78 -9.06
N GLN A 32 12.09 -10.85 -9.19
CA GLN A 32 11.15 -10.16 -8.31
C GLN A 32 11.27 -10.55 -6.83
N GLU A 33 11.62 -11.81 -6.55
CA GLU A 33 11.72 -12.31 -5.17
C GLU A 33 12.95 -11.75 -4.44
N GLU A 34 14.09 -11.66 -5.13
CA GLU A 34 15.32 -11.08 -4.57
C GLU A 34 15.13 -9.59 -4.30
N GLN A 35 14.66 -8.83 -5.29
CA GLN A 35 14.38 -7.41 -5.15
C GLN A 35 13.39 -7.13 -4.00
N TYR A 36 12.37 -7.98 -3.85
CA TYR A 36 11.41 -7.89 -2.76
C TYR A 36 12.10 -8.02 -1.40
N ARG A 37 12.94 -9.05 -1.22
CA ARG A 37 13.66 -9.31 0.04
C ARG A 37 14.59 -8.15 0.40
N GLU A 38 15.29 -7.60 -0.58
CA GLU A 38 16.20 -6.46 -0.38
C GLU A 38 15.45 -5.16 -0.05
N SER A 39 14.32 -4.92 -0.73
CA SER A 39 13.60 -3.65 -0.65
C SER A 39 12.57 -3.61 0.48
N LEU A 40 12.23 -4.75 1.11
CA LEU A 40 11.11 -4.87 2.04
C LEU A 40 11.13 -3.81 3.15
N LYS A 41 12.30 -3.60 3.78
CA LYS A 41 12.45 -2.62 4.85
C LYS A 41 12.12 -1.19 4.40
N TYR A 42 12.59 -0.80 3.22
CA TYR A 42 12.36 0.54 2.66
C TYR A 42 10.90 0.73 2.25
N VAL A 43 10.33 -0.27 1.59
CA VAL A 43 8.95 -0.28 1.11
C VAL A 43 7.97 -0.13 2.26
N VAL A 44 8.18 -0.85 3.36
CA VAL A 44 7.34 -0.76 4.57
C VAL A 44 7.41 0.64 5.17
N ASN A 45 8.62 1.19 5.37
CA ASN A 45 8.79 2.53 5.94
C ASN A 45 8.14 3.61 5.06
N ASN A 46 8.31 3.51 3.74
CA ASN A 46 7.70 4.45 2.79
C ASN A 46 6.17 4.36 2.85
N SER A 47 5.62 3.14 2.93
CA SER A 47 4.16 2.95 3.03
C SER A 47 3.62 3.56 4.31
N LEU A 48 4.32 3.38 5.44
CA LEU A 48 3.93 3.96 6.72
C LEU A 48 3.96 5.49 6.67
N GLY A 49 5.02 6.09 6.14
CA GLY A 49 5.14 7.55 6.05
C GLY A 49 4.04 8.20 5.19
N VAL A 50 3.62 7.55 4.10
CA VAL A 50 2.48 8.04 3.30
C VAL A 50 1.18 8.00 4.11
N ILE A 51 0.93 6.91 4.84
CA ILE A 51 -0.27 6.76 5.67
C ILE A 51 -0.29 7.81 6.80
N GLU A 52 0.84 8.01 7.49
CA GLU A 52 0.99 9.04 8.54
C GLU A 52 0.71 10.44 8.00
N ASN A 53 1.22 10.75 6.81
CA ASN A 53 0.97 12.04 6.15
C ASN A 53 -0.51 12.23 5.79
N ILE A 54 -1.19 11.17 5.33
CA ILE A 54 -2.63 11.22 5.04
C ILE A 54 -3.41 11.53 6.32
N PHE A 55 -3.12 10.84 7.42
CA PHE A 55 -3.83 11.06 8.68
C PHE A 55 -3.52 12.42 9.31
N THR A 56 -2.27 12.88 9.25
CA THR A 56 -1.86 14.17 9.81
C THR A 56 -2.48 15.33 9.04
N SER A 57 -2.46 15.26 7.70
CA SER A 57 -3.07 16.28 6.83
C SER A 57 -4.60 16.31 6.93
N SER A 58 -5.22 15.19 7.34
CA SER A 58 -6.67 15.07 7.51
C SER A 58 -7.18 15.57 8.87
N ARG A 59 -6.29 15.74 9.86
CA ARG A 59 -6.63 16.20 11.23
C ARG A 59 -6.65 17.73 11.39
N THR A 60 -6.11 18.48 10.44
CA THR A 60 -6.04 19.95 10.45
C THR A 60 -7.33 20.64 9.95
N LYS A 61 -8.50 20.17 10.38
CA LYS A 61 -9.77 20.87 10.16
C LYS A 61 -10.35 21.38 11.47
#